data_AF-A0AAJ5C0W9-F1
#
_entry.id   AF-A0AAJ5C0W9-F1
#
_cell.length_a   1.000
_cell.length_b   1.000
_cell.length_c   1.000
_cell.angle_alpha   90.00
_cell.angle_beta   90.00
_cell.angle_gamma   90.00
#
_symmetry.space_group_name_H-M   'P 1'
#
loop_
_entity.id
_entity.type
_entity.pdbx_description
1 polymer ?
#
loop_
_entity_poly.entity_id
_entity_poly.type
_entity_poly.pdbx_seq_one_letter_code
_entity_poly.pdbx_strand_id
1 'polypeptide(L)'
;MSDIQKSENGDATKFLETMGVSEQFFEAIDAYRLENLPEYTRNTETFAGYQLKYADTAIEERLIELLKKIYQEAELQKFKDMDADSIYEYDKLKFKSFEKLIEDFYDEIYLEANRLLSGVQINGTPNQTRPFEFFTVNRPNGLYIVKAFDSFMPQNIQIKQEALIKPAQFLSIEAIDQEIRITLSAPDQELISRHFLTNPDEPLALLLKQRIINIVRDTANLQNNVLIIWSPWPASELYDMTKSVKNEIH
;
A
#
# COMPACT_ATOMS: atom_id res chain seq x y z
N MET A 1 31.75 -37.62 -6.69
CA MET A 1 31.32 -37.30 -5.32
C MET A 1 30.87 -35.85 -5.33
N SER A 2 29.57 -35.58 -5.38
CA SER A 2 29.03 -34.21 -5.40
C SER A 2 27.61 -34.17 -4.83
N ASP A 3 27.40 -34.81 -3.67
CA ASP A 3 26.11 -34.82 -2.97
C ASP A 3 26.24 -34.19 -1.57
N ILE A 4 26.74 -32.95 -1.48
CA ILE A 4 26.81 -32.24 -0.18
C ILE A 4 26.19 -30.82 -0.24
N GLN A 5 25.70 -30.33 -1.38
CA GLN A 5 25.14 -28.97 -1.47
C GLN A 5 23.60 -28.88 -1.53
N LYS A 6 22.87 -29.94 -1.16
CA LYS A 6 21.40 -29.93 -1.02
C LYS A 6 20.89 -29.96 0.43
N SER A 7 21.76 -30.07 1.44
CA SER A 7 21.32 -30.24 2.83
C SER A 7 21.11 -28.94 3.61
N GLU A 8 21.53 -27.76 3.12
CA GLU A 8 21.58 -26.55 3.94
C GLU A 8 20.20 -25.97 4.33
N ASN A 9 19.13 -26.31 3.60
CA ASN A 9 17.79 -25.76 3.86
C ASN A 9 16.73 -26.83 4.14
N GLY A 10 17.05 -28.12 4.01
CA GLY A 10 16.05 -29.20 4.17
C GLY A 10 15.42 -29.23 5.56
N ASP A 11 16.23 -28.97 6.59
CA ASP A 11 15.80 -29.04 7.99
C ASP A 11 14.94 -27.84 8.38
N ALA A 12 15.33 -26.65 7.90
CA ALA A 12 14.54 -25.43 8.03
C ALA A 12 13.20 -25.55 7.32
N THR A 13 13.19 -26.09 6.09
CA THR A 13 11.95 -26.33 5.33
C THR A 13 11.04 -27.28 6.09
N LYS A 14 11.60 -28.39 6.61
CA LYS A 14 10.83 -29.36 7.38
C LYS A 14 10.24 -28.75 8.66
N PHE A 15 11.00 -27.91 9.35
CA PHE A 15 10.48 -27.16 10.50
C PHE A 15 9.26 -26.31 10.11
N LEU A 16 9.37 -25.51 9.04
CA LEU A 16 8.29 -24.62 8.60
C LEU A 16 7.03 -25.41 8.21
N GLU A 17 7.18 -26.55 7.55
CA GLU A 17 6.09 -27.48 7.23
C GLU A 17 5.46 -28.06 8.50
N THR A 18 6.26 -28.62 9.41
CA THR A 18 5.76 -29.26 10.64
C THR A 18 5.00 -28.26 11.52
N MET A 19 5.49 -27.02 11.59
CA MET A 19 4.82 -25.94 12.34
C MET A 19 3.64 -25.31 11.57
N GLY A 20 3.37 -25.71 10.33
CA GLY A 20 2.31 -25.13 9.49
C GLY A 20 2.55 -23.68 9.08
N VAL A 21 3.77 -23.15 9.26
CA VAL A 21 4.09 -21.74 9.02
C VAL A 21 3.98 -21.40 7.55
N SER A 22 4.53 -22.23 6.66
CA SER A 22 4.51 -21.95 5.21
C SER A 22 3.07 -21.86 4.68
N GLU A 23 2.23 -22.83 5.00
CA GLU A 23 0.83 -22.88 4.55
C GLU A 23 0.05 -21.67 5.05
N GLN A 24 0.10 -21.40 6.36
CA GLN A 24 -0.61 -20.27 6.96
C GLN A 24 -0.11 -18.92 6.44
N PHE A 25 1.20 -18.78 6.20
CA PHE A 25 1.75 -17.56 5.65
C PHE A 25 1.24 -17.30 4.23
N PHE A 26 1.31 -18.30 3.34
CA PHE A 26 0.81 -18.18 1.97
C PHE A 26 -0.70 -17.96 1.90
N GLU A 27 -1.48 -18.58 2.79
CA GLU A 27 -2.91 -18.30 2.93
C GLU A 27 -3.16 -16.84 3.35
N ALA A 28 -2.42 -16.35 4.33
CA ALA A 28 -2.57 -14.97 4.82
C ALA A 28 -2.23 -13.92 3.75
N ILE A 29 -1.24 -14.18 2.91
CA ILE A 29 -0.83 -13.25 1.84
C ILE A 29 -1.49 -13.53 0.48
N ASP A 30 -2.46 -14.44 0.39
CA ASP A 30 -2.96 -14.93 -0.90
C ASP A 30 -3.38 -13.79 -1.85
N ALA A 31 -4.11 -12.80 -1.33
CA ALA A 31 -4.54 -11.62 -2.10
C ALA A 31 -3.38 -10.74 -2.64
N TYR A 32 -2.18 -10.89 -2.10
CA TYR A 32 -0.98 -10.12 -2.43
C TYR A 32 0.03 -10.93 -3.25
N ARG A 33 -0.20 -12.23 -3.45
CA ARG A 33 0.64 -13.07 -4.31
C ARG A 33 0.58 -12.59 -5.75
N LEU A 34 1.71 -12.73 -6.45
CA LEU A 34 1.89 -12.18 -7.81
C LEU A 34 0.81 -12.62 -8.81
N GLU A 35 0.34 -13.85 -8.69
CA GLU A 35 -0.71 -14.42 -9.54
C GLU A 35 -2.09 -13.81 -9.29
N ASN A 36 -2.35 -13.34 -8.07
CA ASN A 36 -3.62 -12.76 -7.64
C ASN A 36 -3.66 -11.23 -7.75
N LEU A 37 -2.51 -10.59 -8.00
CA LEU A 37 -2.46 -9.16 -8.24
C LEU A 37 -3.15 -8.78 -9.57
N PRO A 38 -3.97 -7.71 -9.59
CA PRO A 38 -4.66 -7.26 -10.79
C PRO A 38 -3.73 -6.94 -11.96
N GLU A 39 -4.18 -7.16 -13.20
CA GLU A 39 -3.37 -6.94 -14.39
C GLU A 39 -2.86 -5.50 -14.53
N TYR A 40 -3.61 -4.51 -14.06
CA TYR A 40 -3.21 -3.10 -14.15
C TYR A 40 -1.97 -2.75 -13.34
N THR A 41 -1.57 -3.58 -12.36
CA THR A 41 -0.32 -3.36 -11.62
C THR A 41 0.90 -3.78 -12.43
N ARG A 42 0.70 -4.62 -13.45
CA ARG A 42 1.77 -5.20 -14.27
C ARG A 42 2.39 -4.14 -15.18
N ASN A 43 3.61 -4.40 -15.64
CA ASN A 43 4.37 -3.51 -16.54
C ASN A 43 4.76 -2.15 -15.92
N THR A 44 4.90 -2.08 -14.60
CA THR A 44 5.45 -0.92 -13.88
C THR A 44 6.81 -1.26 -13.27
N GLU A 45 7.71 -0.29 -13.13
CA GLU A 45 8.98 -0.50 -12.41
C GLU A 45 8.74 -0.96 -10.97
N THR A 46 7.70 -0.43 -10.32
CA THR A 46 7.29 -0.82 -8.97
C THR A 46 6.88 -2.29 -8.90
N PHE A 47 6.17 -2.81 -9.90
CA PHE A 47 5.82 -4.23 -9.98
C PHE A 47 7.04 -5.12 -10.19
N ALA A 48 7.99 -4.71 -11.05
CA ALA A 48 9.23 -5.49 -11.25
C ALA A 48 10.01 -5.64 -9.94
N GLY A 49 10.12 -4.56 -9.15
CA GLY A 49 10.72 -4.61 -7.82
C GLY A 49 9.95 -5.52 -6.85
N TYR A 50 8.62 -5.45 -6.85
CA TYR A 50 7.77 -6.30 -6.02
C TYR A 50 7.91 -7.78 -6.38
N GLN A 51 7.92 -8.11 -7.69
CA GLN A 51 8.11 -9.47 -8.19
C GLN A 51 9.45 -10.08 -7.76
N LEU A 52 10.53 -9.30 -7.80
CA LEU A 52 11.84 -9.79 -7.37
C LEU A 52 11.88 -10.12 -5.87
N LYS A 53 11.19 -9.33 -5.03
CA LYS A 53 11.17 -9.51 -3.58
C LYS A 53 10.21 -10.59 -3.10
N TYR A 54 9.07 -10.74 -3.79
CA TYR A 54 7.91 -11.49 -3.29
C TYR A 54 7.39 -12.54 -4.29
N ALA A 55 8.27 -13.07 -5.13
CA ALA A 55 7.99 -14.36 -5.76
C ALA A 55 7.94 -15.47 -4.70
N ASP A 56 7.13 -16.50 -4.90
CA ASP A 56 6.94 -17.57 -3.90
C ASP A 56 8.28 -18.16 -3.42
N THR A 57 9.21 -18.41 -4.34
CA THR A 57 10.56 -18.91 -3.99
C THR A 57 11.36 -17.93 -3.12
N ALA A 58 11.25 -16.62 -3.38
CA ALA A 58 11.92 -15.60 -2.59
C ALA A 58 11.29 -15.47 -1.18
N ILE A 59 9.98 -15.67 -1.08
CA ILE A 59 9.25 -15.70 0.20
C ILE A 59 9.69 -16.92 1.02
N GLU A 60 9.73 -18.10 0.41
CA GLU A 60 10.20 -19.35 1.05
C GLU A 60 11.63 -19.20 1.57
N GLU A 61 12.55 -18.68 0.74
CA GLU A 61 13.93 -18.41 1.13
C GLU A 61 14.00 -17.44 2.32
N ARG A 62 13.18 -16.37 2.29
CA ARG A 62 13.15 -15.37 3.37
C ARG A 62 12.59 -15.94 4.67
N LEU A 63 11.57 -16.80 4.63
CA LEU A 63 11.07 -17.50 5.83
C LEU A 63 12.16 -18.38 6.47
N ILE A 64 12.95 -19.08 5.64
CA ILE A 64 14.10 -19.87 6.12
C ILE A 64 15.16 -18.97 6.75
N GLU A 65 15.47 -17.82 6.14
CA GLU A 65 16.42 -16.86 6.72
C GLU A 65 15.94 -16.31 8.07
N LEU A 66 14.65 -16.00 8.20
CA LEU A 66 14.06 -15.54 9.47
C LEU A 66 14.15 -16.62 10.54
N LEU A 67 13.88 -17.88 10.20
CA LEU A 67 14.02 -19.00 11.11
C LEU A 67 15.47 -19.15 11.61
N LYS A 68 16.44 -19.05 10.70
CA LYS A 68 17.87 -19.17 10.99
C LYS A 68 18.43 -18.00 11.82
N LYS A 69 17.70 -16.89 11.97
CA LYS A 69 18.04 -15.83 12.94
C LYS A 69 17.75 -16.24 14.39
N ILE A 70 16.85 -17.20 14.59
CA ILE A 70 16.37 -17.62 15.91
C ILE A 70 16.95 -18.98 16.32
N TYR A 71 16.97 -19.93 15.38
CA TYR A 71 17.39 -21.31 15.64
C TYR A 71 18.70 -21.64 14.95
N GLN A 72 19.57 -22.33 15.68
CA GLN A 72 20.82 -22.85 15.13
C GLN A 72 20.58 -24.15 14.37
N GLU A 73 21.46 -24.47 13.44
CA GLU A 73 21.40 -25.70 12.64
C GLU A 73 21.27 -26.97 13.51
N ALA A 74 22.00 -27.04 14.61
CA ALA A 74 21.94 -28.16 15.55
C ALA A 74 20.58 -28.28 16.28
N GLU A 75 19.82 -27.20 16.39
CA GLU A 75 18.45 -27.22 16.92
C GLU A 75 17.48 -27.72 15.85
N LEU A 76 17.59 -27.18 14.63
CA LEU A 76 16.76 -27.61 13.48
C LEU A 76 16.92 -29.10 13.17
N GLN A 77 18.13 -29.65 13.31
CA GLN A 77 18.37 -31.08 13.17
C GLN A 77 17.63 -31.93 14.20
N LYS A 78 17.49 -31.45 15.45
CA LYS A 78 16.73 -32.16 16.49
C LYS A 78 15.23 -32.14 16.22
N PHE A 79 14.73 -31.06 15.65
CA PHE A 79 13.31 -30.87 15.41
C PHE A 79 12.74 -31.75 14.29
N LYS A 80 13.58 -32.36 13.44
CA LYS A 80 13.11 -33.20 12.31
C LYS A 80 12.17 -34.33 12.71
N ASP A 81 12.41 -34.92 13.88
CA ASP A 81 11.67 -36.07 14.39
C ASP A 81 10.64 -35.68 15.47
N MET A 82 10.43 -34.37 15.69
CA MET A 82 9.51 -33.84 16.68
C MET A 82 8.21 -33.36 16.02
N ASP A 83 7.09 -33.50 16.74
CA ASP A 83 5.83 -32.88 16.37
C ASP A 83 5.79 -31.38 16.75
N ALA A 84 4.81 -30.65 16.23
CA ALA A 84 4.70 -29.21 16.42
C ALA A 84 4.58 -28.78 17.89
N ASP A 85 3.80 -29.52 18.70
CA ASP A 85 3.61 -29.19 20.12
C ASP A 85 4.95 -29.37 20.87
N SER A 86 5.66 -30.46 20.58
CA SER A 86 6.98 -30.71 21.16
C SER A 86 8.02 -29.64 20.76
N ILE A 87 7.99 -29.17 19.52
CA ILE A 87 8.87 -28.08 19.05
C ILE A 87 8.54 -26.77 19.77
N TYR A 88 7.25 -26.43 19.90
CA TYR A 88 6.79 -25.23 20.59
C TYR A 88 7.16 -25.24 22.08
N GLU A 89 6.97 -26.37 22.77
CA GLU A 89 7.28 -26.52 24.19
C GLU A 89 8.78 -26.55 24.48
N TYR A 90 9.64 -26.88 23.49
CA TYR A 90 11.10 -26.87 23.64
C TYR A 90 11.64 -25.49 24.05
N ASP A 91 11.18 -24.43 23.38
CA ASP A 91 11.48 -23.04 23.75
C ASP A 91 10.41 -22.07 23.21
N LYS A 92 9.39 -21.84 24.03
CA LYS A 92 8.28 -20.92 23.71
C LYS A 92 8.74 -19.49 23.43
N LEU A 93 9.80 -19.02 24.08
CA LEU A 93 10.26 -17.64 23.91
C LEU A 93 10.94 -17.46 22.56
N LYS A 94 11.74 -18.44 22.14
CA LYS A 94 12.28 -18.47 20.77
C LYS A 94 11.17 -18.55 19.74
N PHE A 95 10.19 -19.43 19.93
CA PHE A 95 9.09 -19.54 18.98
C PHE A 95 8.32 -18.23 18.83
N LYS A 96 7.94 -17.58 19.92
CA LYS A 96 7.31 -16.24 19.88
C LYS A 96 8.15 -15.17 19.20
N SER A 97 9.48 -15.23 19.38
CA SER A 97 10.39 -14.31 18.70
C SER A 97 10.42 -14.57 17.19
N PHE A 98 10.30 -15.83 16.78
CA PHE A 98 10.15 -16.20 15.37
C PHE A 98 8.79 -15.78 14.79
N GLU A 99 7.68 -16.00 15.51
CA GLU A 99 6.35 -15.53 15.11
C GLU A 99 6.35 -14.02 14.85
N LYS A 100 6.96 -13.23 15.73
CA LYS A 100 7.06 -11.78 15.53
C LYS A 100 7.80 -11.42 14.23
N LEU A 101 8.87 -12.15 13.87
CA LEU A 101 9.57 -11.91 12.60
C LEU A 101 8.70 -12.26 11.40
N ILE A 102 7.82 -13.27 11.52
CA ILE A 102 6.84 -13.62 10.49
C ILE A 102 5.77 -12.52 10.37
N GLU A 103 5.24 -12.02 11.49
CA GLU A 103 4.29 -10.90 11.51
C GLU A 103 4.89 -9.65 10.86
N ASP A 104 6.11 -9.27 11.23
CA ASP A 104 6.82 -8.14 10.62
C ASP A 104 6.99 -8.32 9.10
N PHE A 105 7.21 -9.56 8.64
CA PHE A 105 7.34 -9.88 7.21
C PHE A 105 6.00 -9.83 6.47
N TYR A 106 4.92 -10.31 7.10
CA TYR A 106 3.57 -10.17 6.59
C TYR A 106 3.19 -8.69 6.42
N ASP A 107 3.44 -7.87 7.45
CA ASP A 107 3.17 -6.43 7.42
C ASP A 107 3.96 -5.72 6.31
N GLU A 108 5.22 -6.12 6.08
CA GLU A 108 6.02 -5.62 4.97
C GLU A 108 5.34 -5.90 3.61
N ILE A 109 4.94 -7.16 3.36
CA ILE A 109 4.27 -7.57 2.13
C ILE A 109 2.95 -6.81 1.97
N TYR A 110 2.14 -6.74 3.03
CA TYR A 110 0.86 -6.02 3.04
C TYR A 110 1.04 -4.55 2.66
N LEU A 111 2.01 -3.86 3.27
CA LEU A 111 2.25 -2.44 3.00
C LEU A 111 2.77 -2.21 1.57
N GLU A 112 3.74 -3.00 1.10
CA GLU A 112 4.27 -2.86 -0.26
C GLU A 112 3.22 -3.21 -1.32
N ALA A 113 2.39 -4.24 -1.09
CA ALA A 113 1.30 -4.62 -1.98
C ALA A 113 0.24 -3.52 -2.08
N ASN A 114 -0.17 -2.94 -0.95
CA ASN A 114 -1.17 -1.87 -0.96
C ASN A 114 -0.65 -0.59 -1.65
N ARG A 115 0.64 -0.27 -1.50
CA ARG A 115 1.26 0.83 -2.26
C ARG A 115 1.22 0.55 -3.76
N LEU A 116 1.58 -0.66 -4.19
CA LEU A 116 1.51 -1.09 -5.58
C LEU A 116 0.08 -1.00 -6.12
N LEU A 117 -0.90 -1.55 -5.39
CA LEU A 117 -2.32 -1.51 -5.76
C LEU A 117 -2.85 -0.08 -5.88
N SER A 118 -2.38 0.83 -5.01
CA SER A 118 -2.74 2.25 -5.01
C SER A 118 -1.96 3.08 -6.04
N GLY A 119 -0.97 2.49 -6.71
CA GLY A 119 -0.08 3.19 -7.64
C GLY A 119 0.89 4.15 -6.95
N VAL A 120 1.16 3.98 -5.66
CA VAL A 120 2.09 4.83 -4.91
C VAL A 120 3.53 4.48 -5.26
N GLN A 121 4.34 5.49 -5.59
CA GLN A 121 5.77 5.35 -5.83
C GLN A 121 6.55 6.35 -4.95
N ILE A 122 7.43 5.83 -4.10
CA ILE A 122 8.26 6.64 -3.21
C ILE A 122 9.47 7.17 -3.99
N ASN A 123 9.57 8.49 -4.11
CA ASN A 123 10.56 9.19 -4.95
C ASN A 123 11.52 10.07 -4.13
N GLY A 124 11.40 10.06 -2.80
CA GLY A 124 12.23 10.88 -1.92
C GLY A 124 12.04 10.55 -0.45
N THR A 125 12.61 11.39 0.41
CA THR A 125 12.56 11.23 1.87
C THR A 125 11.33 11.94 2.45
N PRO A 126 10.61 11.33 3.41
CA PRO A 126 9.49 11.97 4.09
C PRO A 126 9.84 13.33 4.70
N ASN A 127 8.95 14.31 4.52
CA ASN A 127 9.04 15.64 5.14
C ASN A 127 7.67 16.01 5.73
N GLN A 128 7.60 16.21 7.04
CA GLN A 128 6.34 16.51 7.74
C GLN A 128 5.69 17.82 7.28
N THR A 129 6.49 18.80 6.83
CA THR A 129 5.96 20.08 6.32
C THR A 129 5.41 19.96 4.90
N ARG A 130 5.76 18.88 4.19
CA ARG A 130 5.45 18.61 2.78
C ARG A 130 5.08 17.12 2.61
N PRO A 131 4.00 16.66 3.26
CA PRO A 131 3.72 15.24 3.46
C PRO A 131 3.42 14.47 2.16
N PHE A 132 3.10 15.15 1.05
CA PHE A 132 2.76 14.51 -0.22
C PHE A 132 3.85 14.66 -1.30
N GLU A 133 4.93 15.40 -1.05
CA GLU A 133 5.94 15.69 -2.09
C GLU A 133 6.84 14.48 -2.38
N PHE A 134 7.12 13.66 -1.37
CA PHE A 134 8.12 12.58 -1.45
C PHE A 134 7.63 11.32 -2.16
N PHE A 135 6.36 11.26 -2.58
CA PHE A 135 5.82 10.16 -3.36
C PHE A 135 4.87 10.66 -4.47
N THR A 136 4.75 9.88 -5.54
CA THR A 136 3.74 10.06 -6.60
C THR A 136 2.65 9.01 -6.46
N VAL A 137 1.51 9.28 -7.10
CA VAL A 137 0.44 8.31 -7.31
C VAL A 137 0.20 8.18 -8.81
N ASN A 138 0.47 7.00 -9.37
CA ASN A 138 0.23 6.66 -10.76
C ASN A 138 -1.27 6.48 -11.03
N ARG A 139 -1.96 7.62 -11.05
CA ARG A 139 -3.38 7.77 -11.35
C ARG A 139 -3.58 9.05 -12.17
N PRO A 140 -4.58 9.08 -13.08
CA PRO A 140 -5.02 10.32 -13.71
C PRO A 140 -5.49 11.35 -12.69
N ASN A 141 -5.63 12.59 -13.12
CA ASN A 141 -6.23 13.64 -12.29
C ASN A 141 -7.65 13.25 -11.86
N GLY A 142 -8.12 13.74 -10.71
CA GLY A 142 -9.49 13.51 -10.24
C GLY A 142 -9.65 13.47 -8.72
N LEU A 143 -10.88 13.23 -8.27
CA LEU A 143 -11.19 12.96 -6.87
C LEU A 143 -11.36 11.46 -6.66
N TYR A 144 -10.56 10.87 -5.78
CA TYR A 144 -10.54 9.44 -5.53
C TYR A 144 -10.97 9.13 -4.11
N ILE A 145 -11.74 8.06 -3.94
CA ILE A 145 -12.01 7.51 -2.61
C ILE A 145 -10.73 6.88 -2.09
N VAL A 146 -10.42 7.15 -0.82
CA VAL A 146 -9.28 6.57 -0.13
C VAL A 146 -9.70 5.82 1.13
N LYS A 147 -8.94 4.77 1.47
CA LYS A 147 -9.05 4.02 2.71
C LYS A 147 -7.73 4.04 3.47
N ALA A 148 -7.78 3.70 4.75
CA ALA A 148 -6.61 3.52 5.61
C ALA A 148 -5.62 4.71 5.57
N PHE A 149 -6.13 5.94 5.49
CA PHE A 149 -5.28 7.13 5.47
C PHE A 149 -4.74 7.44 6.86
N ASP A 150 -3.41 7.30 7.00
CA ASP A 150 -2.65 7.79 8.14
C ASP A 150 -1.86 9.04 7.75
N SER A 151 -2.06 10.15 8.47
CA SER A 151 -1.33 11.40 8.23
C SER A 151 0.16 11.32 8.58
N PHE A 152 0.58 10.36 9.42
CA PHE A 152 1.99 10.14 9.73
C PHE A 152 2.70 9.27 8.69
N MET A 153 1.95 8.42 7.98
CA MET A 153 2.45 7.57 6.90
C MET A 153 1.58 7.70 5.63
N PRO A 154 1.53 8.91 5.03
CA PRO A 154 0.62 9.20 3.91
C PRO A 154 0.89 8.33 2.67
N GLN A 155 2.10 7.76 2.55
CA GLN A 155 2.45 6.83 1.48
C GLN A 155 1.77 5.46 1.59
N ASN A 156 1.19 5.11 2.75
CA ASN A 156 0.45 3.85 2.94
C ASN A 156 -1.05 3.97 2.59
N ILE A 157 -1.45 5.13 2.06
CA ILE A 157 -2.83 5.39 1.65
C ILE A 157 -3.30 4.37 0.62
N GLN A 158 -4.53 3.86 0.79
CA GLN A 158 -5.17 2.98 -0.17
C GLN A 158 -6.07 3.79 -1.09
N ILE A 159 -5.75 3.87 -2.38
CA ILE A 159 -6.47 4.70 -3.35
C ILE A 159 -7.18 3.80 -4.36
N LYS A 160 -8.50 3.99 -4.53
CA LYS A 160 -9.26 3.24 -5.53
C LYS A 160 -8.67 3.44 -6.94
N GLN A 161 -8.84 2.44 -7.79
CA GLN A 161 -8.37 2.50 -9.17
C GLN A 161 -9.08 3.60 -9.97
N GLU A 162 -10.39 3.74 -9.79
CA GLU A 162 -11.21 4.72 -10.49
C GLU A 162 -11.50 5.95 -9.62
N ALA A 163 -11.48 7.12 -10.27
CA ALA A 163 -11.90 8.36 -9.64
C ALA A 163 -13.41 8.34 -9.40
N LEU A 164 -13.85 8.83 -8.24
CA LEU A 164 -15.24 9.12 -7.96
C LEU A 164 -15.75 10.23 -8.88
N ILE A 165 -14.94 11.29 -9.06
CA ILE A 165 -15.19 12.39 -9.99
C ILE A 165 -13.95 12.58 -10.87
N LYS A 166 -14.15 12.45 -12.18
CA LYS A 166 -13.11 12.65 -13.20
C LYS A 166 -12.96 14.14 -13.57
N PRO A 167 -11.81 14.57 -14.12
CA PRO A 167 -11.59 15.94 -14.56
C PRO A 167 -12.64 16.47 -15.52
N ALA A 168 -13.09 15.64 -16.46
CA ALA A 168 -14.15 15.98 -17.42
C ALA A 168 -15.51 16.30 -16.77
N GLN A 169 -15.71 15.95 -15.49
CA GLN A 169 -16.90 16.31 -14.72
C GLN A 169 -16.73 17.63 -13.94
N PHE A 170 -15.51 18.19 -13.86
CA PHE A 170 -15.31 19.50 -13.27
C PHE A 170 -15.83 20.56 -14.23
N LEU A 171 -16.80 21.37 -13.77
CA LEU A 171 -17.28 22.52 -14.56
C LEU A 171 -16.21 23.61 -14.65
N SER A 172 -15.43 23.77 -13.58
CA SER A 172 -14.21 24.58 -13.57
C SER A 172 -13.30 24.16 -12.42
N ILE A 173 -12.02 24.49 -12.54
CA ILE A 173 -11.03 24.37 -11.48
C ILE A 173 -10.12 25.60 -11.43
N GLU A 174 -9.91 26.16 -10.25
CA GLU A 174 -9.08 27.35 -10.06
C GLU A 174 -8.24 27.23 -8.79
N ALA A 175 -7.03 27.77 -8.82
CA ALA A 175 -6.18 27.93 -7.65
C ALA A 175 -6.15 29.42 -7.24
N ILE A 176 -6.38 29.70 -5.96
CA ILE A 176 -6.31 31.03 -5.36
C ILE A 176 -5.47 30.88 -4.09
N ASP A 177 -4.26 31.45 -4.08
CA ASP A 177 -3.28 31.21 -3.02
C ASP A 177 -3.07 29.71 -2.74
N GLN A 178 -3.32 29.24 -1.53
CA GLN A 178 -3.22 27.83 -1.13
C GLN A 178 -4.56 27.08 -1.19
N GLU A 179 -5.55 27.63 -1.89
CA GLU A 179 -6.89 27.08 -2.02
C GLU A 179 -7.14 26.64 -3.47
N ILE A 180 -7.70 25.44 -3.65
CA ILE A 180 -8.29 24.99 -4.92
C ILE A 180 -9.81 25.06 -4.81
N ARG A 181 -10.44 25.62 -5.84
CA ARG A 181 -11.88 25.64 -6.03
C ARG A 181 -12.26 24.78 -7.22
N ILE A 182 -13.11 23.79 -7.00
CA ILE A 182 -13.66 22.93 -8.06
C ILE A 182 -15.16 23.16 -8.14
N THR A 183 -15.64 23.69 -9.26
CA THR A 183 -17.08 23.84 -9.50
C THR A 183 -17.65 22.54 -10.03
N LEU A 184 -18.73 22.05 -9.42
CA LEU A 184 -19.33 20.75 -9.74
C LEU A 184 -20.80 20.89 -10.12
N SER A 185 -21.27 19.98 -10.97
CA SER A 185 -22.70 19.85 -11.26
C SER A 185 -23.48 19.42 -10.01
N ALA A 186 -24.79 19.69 -9.95
CA ALA A 186 -25.61 19.23 -8.83
C ALA A 186 -25.60 17.69 -8.65
N PRO A 187 -25.65 16.86 -9.72
CA PRO A 187 -25.47 15.42 -9.60
C PRO A 187 -24.13 15.00 -8.95
N ASP A 188 -23.02 15.63 -9.34
CA ASP A 188 -21.70 15.29 -8.80
C ASP A 188 -21.54 15.70 -7.33
N GLN A 189 -22.17 16.80 -6.91
CA GLN A 189 -22.21 17.21 -5.50
C GLN A 189 -23.01 16.25 -4.64
N GLU A 190 -24.17 15.80 -5.15
CA GLU A 190 -24.99 14.79 -4.48
C GLU A 190 -24.22 13.47 -4.35
N LEU A 191 -23.43 13.10 -5.36
CA LEU A 191 -22.57 11.92 -5.32
C LEU A 191 -21.52 12.02 -4.19
N ILE A 192 -20.83 13.15 -4.07
CA ILE A 192 -19.87 13.39 -2.97
C ILE A 192 -20.58 13.40 -1.61
N SER A 193 -21.71 14.10 -1.50
CA SER A 193 -22.46 14.20 -0.24
C SER A 193 -22.94 12.84 0.23
N ARG A 194 -23.50 12.05 -0.68
CA ARG A 194 -23.92 10.68 -0.40
C ARG A 194 -22.75 9.81 0.03
N HIS A 195 -21.60 9.92 -0.62
CA HIS A 195 -20.40 9.16 -0.25
C HIS A 195 -20.02 9.40 1.21
N PHE A 196 -19.92 10.65 1.66
CA PHE A 196 -19.58 10.97 3.05
C PHE A 196 -20.68 10.58 4.04
N LEU A 197 -21.96 10.62 3.64
CA LEU A 197 -23.07 10.14 4.46
C LEU A 197 -23.02 8.61 4.66
N THR A 198 -22.65 7.85 3.62
CA THR A 198 -22.62 6.38 3.68
C THR A 198 -21.31 5.82 4.19
N ASN A 199 -20.19 6.51 3.97
CA ASN A 199 -18.83 6.07 4.28
C ASN A 199 -18.05 7.18 5.01
N PRO A 200 -18.41 7.52 6.26
CA PRO A 200 -17.83 8.66 6.98
C PRO A 200 -16.32 8.52 7.23
N ASP A 201 -15.79 7.30 7.22
CA ASP A 201 -14.38 7.00 7.46
C ASP A 201 -13.54 6.89 6.15
N GLU A 202 -14.14 7.09 4.98
CA GLU A 202 -13.45 7.04 3.68
C GLU A 202 -13.29 8.45 3.08
N PRO A 203 -12.15 9.13 3.29
CA PRO A 203 -11.96 10.46 2.73
C PRO A 203 -11.81 10.44 1.20
N LEU A 204 -11.79 11.63 0.61
CA LEU A 204 -11.50 11.85 -0.81
C LEU A 204 -10.11 12.49 -0.99
N ALA A 205 -9.27 11.91 -1.83
CA ALA A 205 -8.01 12.51 -2.25
C ALA A 205 -8.20 13.25 -3.58
N LEU A 206 -7.81 14.53 -3.63
CA LEU A 206 -7.66 15.24 -4.89
C LEU A 206 -6.28 14.94 -5.45
N LEU A 207 -6.24 14.30 -6.62
CA LEU A 207 -5.01 14.00 -7.34
C LEU A 207 -4.88 14.93 -8.55
N LEU A 208 -3.80 15.68 -8.64
CA LEU A 208 -3.42 16.46 -9.82
C LEU A 208 -1.95 16.20 -10.17
N LYS A 209 -1.62 16.01 -11.45
CA LYS A 209 -0.26 15.67 -11.92
C LYS A 209 0.39 14.53 -11.12
N GLN A 210 -0.36 13.46 -10.86
CA GLN A 210 0.10 12.31 -10.07
C GLN A 210 0.53 12.66 -8.64
N ARG A 211 0.06 13.78 -8.08
CA ARG A 211 0.30 14.20 -6.68
C ARG A 211 -1.00 14.31 -5.92
N ILE A 212 -0.98 13.90 -4.66
CA ILE A 212 -2.06 14.22 -3.73
C ILE A 212 -1.93 15.70 -3.36
N ILE A 213 -2.96 16.47 -3.69
CA ILE A 213 -3.04 17.87 -3.32
C ILE A 213 -3.52 17.99 -1.88
N ASN A 214 -4.63 17.32 -1.56
CA ASN A 214 -5.15 17.22 -0.21
C ASN A 214 -6.09 16.01 -0.07
N ILE A 215 -6.41 15.70 1.18
CA ILE A 215 -7.39 14.72 1.64
C ILE A 215 -8.60 15.48 2.25
N VAL A 216 -9.74 15.43 1.58
CA VAL A 216 -11.02 15.97 2.03
C VAL A 216 -11.72 14.93 2.88
N ARG A 217 -12.10 15.28 4.11
CA ARG A 217 -12.69 14.34 5.09
C ARG A 217 -14.20 14.46 5.26
N ASP A 218 -14.80 15.54 4.81
CA ASP A 218 -16.24 15.77 4.96
C ASP A 218 -16.79 16.71 3.87
N THR A 219 -18.09 16.97 3.94
CA THR A 219 -18.83 17.87 3.04
C THR A 219 -18.73 19.34 3.45
N ALA A 220 -18.07 19.72 4.54
CA ALA A 220 -17.96 21.13 4.95
C ALA A 220 -17.24 21.98 3.89
N ASN A 221 -16.46 21.31 3.05
CA ASN A 221 -15.76 21.88 1.91
C ASN A 221 -16.69 22.17 0.71
N LEU A 222 -17.94 21.68 0.69
CA LEU A 222 -18.90 21.96 -0.38
C LEU A 222 -19.74 23.21 -0.06
N GLN A 223 -19.51 24.30 -0.80
CA GLN A 223 -20.20 25.58 -0.62
C GLN A 223 -20.69 26.12 -1.96
N ASN A 224 -22.00 26.37 -2.10
CA ASN A 224 -22.60 26.99 -3.28
C ASN A 224 -22.11 26.40 -4.62
N ASN A 225 -22.13 25.07 -4.74
CA ASN A 225 -21.64 24.29 -5.89
C ASN A 225 -20.12 24.19 -6.08
N VAL A 226 -19.34 24.71 -5.13
CA VAL A 226 -17.88 24.71 -5.18
C VAL A 226 -17.33 23.83 -4.07
N LEU A 227 -16.49 22.86 -4.44
CA LEU A 227 -15.63 22.15 -3.51
C LEU A 227 -14.37 22.99 -3.25
N ILE A 228 -14.19 23.43 -2.02
CA ILE A 228 -13.08 24.26 -1.56
C ILE A 228 -12.05 23.39 -0.85
N ILE A 229 -10.80 23.39 -1.31
CA ILE A 229 -9.74 22.52 -0.80
C ILE A 229 -8.53 23.38 -0.48
N TRP A 230 -8.23 23.54 0.82
CA TRP A 230 -6.95 24.07 1.27
C TRP A 230 -5.84 23.08 0.96
N SER A 231 -4.62 23.53 0.70
CA SER A 231 -3.51 22.66 0.31
C SER A 231 -2.20 23.06 0.99
N PRO A 232 -1.37 22.09 1.44
CA PRO A 232 -0.04 22.37 1.96
C PRO A 232 0.96 22.79 0.88
N TRP A 233 0.61 22.67 -0.40
CA TRP A 233 1.48 22.99 -1.52
C TRP A 233 1.63 24.52 -1.71
N PRO A 234 2.76 25.00 -2.26
CA PRO A 234 2.93 26.40 -2.62
C PRO A 234 1.95 26.86 -3.70
N ALA A 235 1.45 28.11 -3.60
CA ALA A 235 0.47 28.67 -4.53
C ALA A 235 0.89 28.60 -6.01
N SER A 236 2.18 28.83 -6.29
CA SER A 236 2.73 28.73 -7.64
C SER A 236 2.59 27.32 -8.22
N GLU A 237 2.81 26.29 -7.39
CA GLU A 237 2.70 24.89 -7.82
C GLU A 237 1.23 24.50 -8.03
N LEU A 238 0.33 24.98 -7.18
CA LEU A 238 -1.11 24.77 -7.34
C LEU A 238 -1.64 25.38 -8.65
N TYR A 239 -1.13 26.57 -9.02
CA TYR A 239 -1.47 27.19 -10.30
C TYR A 239 -1.04 26.30 -11.48
N ASP A 240 0.19 25.79 -11.46
CA ASP A 240 0.72 24.92 -12.51
C ASP A 240 0.03 23.55 -12.58
N MET A 241 -0.45 23.04 -11.45
CA MET A 241 -1.22 21.80 -11.36
C MET A 241 -2.63 22.00 -11.93
N THR A 242 -3.36 23.03 -11.48
CA THR A 242 -4.72 23.32 -11.97
C THR A 242 -4.75 23.67 -13.46
N LYS A 243 -3.74 24.38 -13.97
CA LYS A 243 -3.62 24.68 -15.41
C LYS A 243 -3.55 23.43 -16.28
N SER A 244 -2.92 22.36 -15.81
CA SER A 244 -2.87 21.11 -16.57
C SER A 244 -4.22 20.41 -16.69
N VAL A 245 -5.05 20.50 -15.64
CA VAL A 245 -6.40 19.92 -15.59
C VAL A 245 -7.37 20.67 -16.50
N LYS A 246 -7.22 21.99 -16.65
CA LYS A 246 -8.10 22.80 -17.52
C LYS A 246 -8.14 22.30 -18.98
N ASN A 247 -7.06 21.66 -19.44
CA ASN A 247 -6.99 21.09 -20.79
C ASN A 247 -7.72 19.75 -20.91
N GLU A 248 -8.14 19.12 -19.81
CA GLU A 248 -8.85 17.84 -19.74
C GLU A 248 -10.36 18.00 -19.51
N ILE A 249 -10.82 19.24 -19.24
CA ILE A 249 -12.23 19.59 -19.01
C ILE A 249 -13.01 19.68 -20.35
N HIS A 250 -12.34 19.59 -21.49
CA HIS A 250 -12.90 19.77 -22.84
C HIS A 250 -12.55 18.64 -23.79
#